data_AF-A0A9X6AF66-F1
#
_entry.id   AF-A0A9X6AF66-F1
#
_cell.length_a   1.000
_cell.length_b   1.000
_cell.length_c   1.000
_cell.angle_alpha   90.00
_cell.angle_beta   90.00
_cell.angle_gamma   90.00
#
_symmetry.space_group_name_H-M   'P 1'
#
loop_
_entity.id
_entity.type
_entity.pdbx_description
1 polymer ?
#
loop_
_entity_poly.entity_id
_entity_poly.type
_entity_poly.pdbx_seq_one_letter_code
_entity_poly.pdbx_strand_id
1 'polypeptide(L)'
;MGAGSAIAASWHTIPRLTTGGAEFNSGQYTFWPSGTKHGGFEWKGNLKDADNGDGHNVYTQVRIEGYDWNRYNGTQKKSVPLDYVNWSGDELYTQDAYIRVCRDRGSLHPDNCSVTKHYSR
;
A
#
# COMPACT_ATOMS: atom_id res chain seq x y z
N MET A 1 19.82 31.22 -5.90
CA MET A 1 18.77 30.51 -5.14
C MET A 1 17.92 29.77 -6.16
N GLY A 2 18.14 28.47 -6.34
CA GLY A 2 17.36 27.67 -7.28
C GLY A 2 16.01 27.38 -6.66
N ALA A 3 14.95 27.97 -7.20
CA ALA A 3 13.59 27.56 -6.92
C ALA A 3 13.40 26.18 -7.54
N GLY A 4 13.72 25.13 -6.77
CA GLY A 4 13.30 23.78 -7.10
C GLY A 4 11.78 23.80 -7.13
N SER A 5 11.20 23.67 -8.32
CA SER A 5 9.76 23.49 -8.48
C SER A 5 9.36 22.26 -7.67
N ALA A 6 8.81 22.48 -6.48
CA ALA A 6 8.15 21.43 -5.74
C ALA A 6 6.93 21.06 -6.57
N ILE A 7 7.05 20.00 -7.36
CA ILE A 7 5.90 19.42 -8.05
C ILE A 7 5.00 18.91 -6.92
N ALA A 8 3.91 19.63 -6.64
CA ALA A 8 2.98 19.23 -5.62
C ALA A 8 2.37 17.89 -6.05
N ALA A 9 2.80 16.81 -5.41
CA ALA A 9 2.22 15.50 -5.64
C ALA A 9 0.72 15.58 -5.35
N SER A 10 -0.10 15.22 -6.33
CA SER A 10 -1.55 15.18 -6.16
C SER A 10 -1.87 13.93 -5.37
N TRP A 11 -2.10 14.10 -4.07
CA TRP A 11 -2.46 13.00 -3.17
C TRP A 11 -3.95 12.70 -3.29
N HIS A 12 -4.26 11.43 -3.50
CA HIS A 12 -5.60 10.89 -3.58
C HIS A 12 -5.88 10.00 -2.37
N THR A 13 -7.15 9.86 -2.00
CA THR A 13 -7.55 9.03 -0.86
C THR A 13 -7.66 7.57 -1.27
N ILE A 14 -7.02 6.69 -0.50
CA ILE A 14 -7.28 5.25 -0.53
C ILE A 14 -8.51 5.01 0.36
N PRO A 15 -9.61 4.45 -0.18
CA PRO A 15 -10.75 4.08 0.66
C PRO A 15 -10.31 3.06 1.71
N ARG A 16 -10.95 3.09 2.88
CA ARG A 16 -10.68 2.12 3.95
C ARG A 16 -10.78 0.70 3.40
N LEU A 17 -9.69 -0.06 3.53
CA LEU A 17 -9.65 -1.46 3.16
C LEU A 17 -9.83 -2.28 4.43
N THR A 18 -10.71 -3.26 4.39
CA THR A 18 -11.02 -4.07 5.57
C THR A 18 -11.18 -5.53 5.12
N THR A 19 -10.76 -6.41 6.01
CA THR A 19 -11.00 -7.84 5.98
C THR A 19 -11.42 -8.28 7.39
N GLY A 20 -11.68 -9.57 7.60
CA GLY A 20 -12.16 -10.14 8.87
C GLY A 20 -11.14 -10.16 10.02
N GLY A 21 -10.25 -9.17 10.11
CA GLY A 21 -9.24 -9.03 11.16
C GLY A 21 -8.08 -8.09 10.81
N ALA A 22 -8.03 -7.53 9.60
CA ALA A 22 -7.08 -6.46 9.24
C ALA A 22 -7.80 -5.27 8.64
N GLU A 23 -7.25 -4.08 8.88
CA GLU A 23 -7.79 -2.83 8.40
C GLU A 23 -6.67 -1.90 7.94
N PHE A 24 -6.82 -1.32 6.75
CA PHE A 24 -6.01 -0.22 6.29
C PHE A 24 -6.86 1.05 6.22
N ASN A 25 -6.52 2.06 7.01
CA ASN A 25 -7.26 3.32 7.11
C ASN A 25 -6.36 4.54 6.93
N SER A 26 -6.98 5.73 6.82
CA SER A 26 -6.30 6.99 6.57
C SER A 26 -5.33 6.91 5.39
N GLY A 27 -5.68 6.09 4.40
CA GLY A 27 -4.81 5.78 3.29
C GLY A 27 -4.79 6.92 2.26
N GLN A 28 -3.62 7.21 1.74
CA GLN A 28 -3.41 8.15 0.65
C GLN A 28 -2.44 7.56 -0.36
N TYR A 29 -2.62 7.90 -1.64
CA TYR A 29 -1.69 7.51 -2.70
C TYR A 29 -1.40 8.67 -3.63
N THR A 30 -0.28 8.59 -4.35
CA THR A 30 0.05 9.51 -5.43
C THR A 30 0.93 8.79 -6.45
N PHE A 31 0.81 9.19 -7.71
CA PHE A 31 1.69 8.74 -8.79
C PHE A 31 2.70 9.84 -9.09
N TRP A 32 3.97 9.55 -8.89
CA TRP A 32 5.03 10.52 -9.17
C TRP A 32 5.29 10.65 -10.67
N PRO A 33 5.60 11.85 -11.18
CA PRO A 33 6.06 12.01 -12.55
C PRO A 33 7.43 11.38 -12.75
N SER A 34 7.76 11.06 -14.01
CA SER A 34 9.08 10.56 -14.40
C SER A 34 10.20 11.46 -13.87
N GLY A 35 11.22 10.87 -13.24
CA GLY A 35 12.35 11.60 -12.68
C GLY A 35 12.19 12.10 -11.24
N THR A 36 10.98 11.99 -10.64
CA THR A 36 10.77 12.21 -9.20
C THR A 36 10.40 10.91 -8.53
N LYS A 37 11.08 10.50 -7.44
CA LYS A 37 10.80 9.22 -6.74
C LYS A 37 10.68 8.03 -7.70
N HIS A 38 11.49 8.03 -8.76
CA HIS A 38 11.50 7.04 -9.83
C HIS A 38 10.19 6.89 -10.62
N GLY A 39 9.34 7.93 -10.64
CA GLY A 39 8.02 7.86 -11.27
C GLY A 39 7.09 6.83 -10.61
N GLY A 40 7.36 6.47 -9.36
CA GLY A 40 6.67 5.40 -8.66
C GLY A 40 5.28 5.75 -8.14
N PHE A 41 4.56 4.72 -7.72
CA PHE A 41 3.37 4.79 -6.91
C PHE A 41 3.74 4.89 -5.42
N GLU A 42 3.54 6.05 -4.82
CA GLU A 42 3.70 6.24 -3.38
C GLU A 42 2.36 6.10 -2.68
N TRP A 43 2.36 5.39 -1.56
CA TRP A 43 1.18 5.18 -0.75
C TRP A 43 1.55 5.21 0.72
N LYS A 44 0.63 5.72 1.53
CA LYS A 44 0.77 5.79 2.97
C LYS A 44 -0.57 5.60 3.65
N GLY A 45 -0.55 5.22 4.91
CA GLY A 45 -1.75 5.05 5.72
C GLY A 45 -1.46 4.20 6.94
N ASN A 46 -2.48 3.92 7.74
CA ASN A 46 -2.30 3.09 8.93
C ASN A 46 -2.81 1.68 8.68
N LEU A 47 -1.93 0.71 8.88
CA LEU A 47 -2.28 -0.69 8.95
C LEU A 47 -2.58 -1.05 10.40
N LYS A 48 -3.82 -1.41 10.66
CA LYS A 48 -4.33 -1.80 11.97
C LYS A 48 -4.69 -3.28 11.96
N ASP A 49 -4.14 -3.99 12.95
CA ASP A 49 -4.70 -5.27 13.37
C ASP A 49 -6.05 -5.01 14.05
N ALA A 50 -7.12 -5.47 13.41
CA ALA A 50 -8.49 -5.21 13.85
C ALA A 50 -9.00 -6.32 14.78
N ASP A 51 -8.33 -7.48 14.81
CA ASP A 51 -8.66 -8.60 15.68
C ASP A 51 -7.48 -8.92 16.60
N ASN A 52 -7.43 -8.19 17.72
CA ASN A 52 -6.35 -8.32 18.70
C ASN A 52 -6.32 -9.68 19.42
N GLY A 53 -7.31 -10.56 19.21
CA GLY A 53 -7.48 -11.81 19.95
C GLY A 53 -7.11 -13.08 19.18
N ASP A 54 -6.91 -12.99 17.87
CA ASP A 54 -6.81 -14.17 17.01
C ASP A 54 -5.40 -14.76 16.88
N GLY A 55 -4.38 -14.05 17.35
CA GLY A 55 -3.00 -14.52 17.27
C GLY A 55 -2.36 -14.34 15.89
N HIS A 56 -3.04 -13.69 14.95
CA HIS A 56 -2.62 -13.55 13.56
C HIS A 56 -1.90 -12.24 13.29
N ASN A 57 -1.06 -12.21 12.25
CA ASN A 57 -0.42 -10.97 11.81
C ASN A 57 -1.18 -10.38 10.61
N VAL A 58 -0.99 -9.09 10.38
CA VAL A 58 -1.62 -8.36 9.28
C VAL A 58 -0.57 -7.78 8.36
N TYR A 59 -0.88 -7.66 7.09
CA TYR A 59 0.04 -7.09 6.11
C TYR A 59 -0.72 -6.44 4.95
N THR A 60 -0.11 -5.45 4.34
CA THR A 60 -0.57 -4.86 3.09
C THR A 60 0.23 -5.46 1.95
N GLN A 61 -0.43 -5.76 0.83
CA GLN A 61 0.24 -6.09 -0.42
C GLN A 61 0.04 -5.00 -1.43
N VAL A 62 1.13 -4.61 -2.08
CA VAL A 62 1.13 -3.66 -3.18
C VAL A 62 1.88 -4.25 -4.36
N ARG A 63 1.26 -4.21 -5.53
CA ARG A 63 1.92 -4.50 -6.81
C ARG A 63 1.76 -3.31 -7.74
N ILE A 64 2.69 -3.19 -8.66
CA ILE A 64 2.61 -2.26 -9.79
C ILE A 64 2.52 -3.08 -11.07
N GLU A 65 2.14 -2.44 -12.17
CA GLU A 65 2.15 -3.08 -13.49
C GLU A 65 3.52 -3.74 -13.76
N GLY A 66 3.52 -4.96 -14.29
CA GLY A 66 4.75 -5.69 -14.63
C GLY A 66 5.51 -6.32 -13.46
N TYR A 67 5.09 -6.12 -12.20
CA TYR A 67 5.79 -6.63 -11.01
C TYR A 67 4.89 -7.46 -10.10
N ASP A 68 5.53 -8.39 -9.37
CA ASP A 68 4.88 -9.20 -8.35
C ASP A 68 4.47 -8.39 -7.10
N TRP A 69 3.66 -9.01 -6.25
CA TRP A 69 3.19 -8.42 -5.00
C TRP A 69 4.30 -8.24 -3.97
N ASN A 70 4.53 -6.99 -3.56
CA ASN A 70 5.34 -6.65 -2.40
C ASN A 70 4.50 -6.72 -1.12
N ARG A 71 5.03 -7.36 -0.07
CA ARG A 71 4.36 -7.53 1.23
C ARG A 71 4.95 -6.55 2.25
N TYR A 72 4.08 -5.81 2.92
CA TYR A 72 4.42 -4.86 3.98
C TYR A 72 3.72 -5.27 5.27
N ASN A 73 4.48 -5.82 6.21
CA ASN A 73 3.92 -6.37 7.44
C ASN A 73 3.56 -5.26 8.44
N GLY A 74 2.45 -5.45 9.12
CA GLY A 74 2.04 -4.65 10.25
C GLY A 74 2.67 -5.13 11.55
N THR A 75 2.09 -4.68 12.66
CA THR A 75 2.41 -5.19 13.99
C THR A 75 1.13 -5.65 14.65
N GLN A 76 1.16 -6.86 15.20
CA GLN A 76 0.04 -7.46 15.91
C GLN A 76 -0.45 -6.55 17.05
N LYS A 77 -1.77 -6.50 17.25
CA LYS A 77 -2.46 -5.69 18.28
C LYS A 77 -2.20 -4.18 18.19
N LYS A 78 -1.63 -3.69 17.09
CA LYS A 78 -1.24 -2.29 16.92
C LYS A 78 -1.72 -1.75 15.59
N SER A 79 -1.80 -0.42 15.57
CA SER A 79 -1.92 0.36 14.34
C SER A 79 -0.55 0.94 14.02
N VAL A 80 0.01 0.59 12.88
CA VAL A 80 1.31 1.09 12.42
C VAL A 80 1.14 1.97 11.18
N PRO A 81 1.75 3.16 11.14
CA PRO A 81 1.81 3.94 9.92
C PRO A 81 2.76 3.27 8.93
N LEU A 82 2.32 3.13 7.70
CA LEU A 82 3.10 2.68 6.54
C LEU A 82 3.25 3.85 5.59
N ASP A 83 4.43 4.01 5.00
CA ASP A 83 4.75 5.00 3.98
C ASP A 83 5.81 4.39 3.05
N TYR A 84 5.41 4.05 1.83
CA TYR A 84 6.23 3.32 0.88
C TYR A 84 6.02 3.79 -0.55
N VAL A 85 7.06 3.61 -1.37
CA VAL A 85 7.04 3.86 -2.81
C VAL A 85 7.31 2.54 -3.53
N ASN A 86 6.41 2.17 -4.45
CA ASN A 86 6.58 1.05 -5.36
C ASN A 86 6.82 1.61 -6.77
N TRP A 87 7.89 1.20 -7.42
CA TRP A 87 8.29 1.69 -8.74
C TRP A 87 8.91 0.58 -9.56
N SER A 88 8.83 0.71 -10.88
CA SER A 88 9.40 -0.23 -11.85
C SER A 88 10.76 0.28 -12.30
N GLY A 89 11.79 -0.57 -12.18
CA GLY A 89 13.14 -0.28 -12.65
C GLY A 89 13.23 -0.04 -14.15
N ASP A 90 12.34 -0.70 -14.88
CA ASP A 90 12.36 -0.79 -16.33
C ASP A 90 11.45 0.26 -16.99
N GLU A 91 10.55 0.89 -16.22
CA GLU A 91 9.63 1.92 -16.69
C GLU A 91 10.04 3.33 -16.23
N LEU A 92 9.76 4.33 -17.07
CA LEU A 92 10.01 5.73 -16.72
C LEU A 92 9.06 6.25 -15.62
N TYR A 93 7.89 5.62 -15.47
CA TYR A 93 6.88 5.89 -14.45
C TYR A 93 5.86 4.74 -14.39
N THR A 94 5.25 4.55 -13.22
CA THR A 94 4.19 3.56 -12.99
C THR A 94 2.84 4.07 -13.47
N GLN A 95 2.14 3.26 -14.26
CA GLN A 95 0.78 3.56 -14.75
C GLN A 95 -0.30 2.97 -13.86
N ASP A 96 -0.16 1.68 -13.54
CA ASP A 96 -1.12 0.95 -12.72
C ASP A 96 -0.51 0.44 -11.43
N ALA A 97 -1.28 0.55 -10.35
CA ALA A 97 -0.93 0.04 -9.04
C ALA A 97 -2.12 -0.67 -8.41
N TYR A 98 -1.86 -1.70 -7.63
CA TYR A 98 -2.88 -2.44 -6.92
C TYR A 98 -2.50 -2.60 -5.45
N ILE A 99 -3.47 -2.38 -4.57
CA ILE A 99 -3.32 -2.55 -3.13
C ILE A 99 -4.38 -3.50 -2.58
N ARG A 100 -4.02 -4.28 -1.56
CA ARG A 100 -4.96 -5.02 -0.72
C ARG A 100 -4.39 -5.17 0.68
N VAL A 101 -5.28 -5.24 1.67
CA VAL A 101 -4.89 -5.58 3.05
C VAL A 101 -5.28 -7.02 3.34
N CYS A 102 -4.42 -7.76 4.00
CA CYS A 102 -4.61 -9.17 4.28
C CYS A 102 -4.30 -9.49 5.74
N ARG A 103 -5.00 -10.50 6.25
CA ARG A 103 -4.68 -11.16 7.52
C ARG A 103 -4.03 -12.50 7.24
N ASP A 104 -2.87 -12.73 7.85
CA ASP A 104 -2.15 -14.00 7.85
C ASP A 104 -2.84 -14.98 8.80
N ARG A 105 -3.57 -15.96 8.26
CA ARG A 105 -4.31 -16.94 9.08
C ARG A 105 -3.47 -18.16 9.45
N GLY A 106 -2.16 -18.09 9.21
CA GLY A 106 -1.24 -19.20 9.40
C GLY A 106 -1.37 -20.26 8.29
N SER A 107 -0.44 -21.22 8.29
CA SER A 107 -0.27 -22.22 7.24
C SER A 107 -1.46 -23.17 7.03
N LEU A 108 -2.40 -23.23 7.98
CA LEU A 108 -3.54 -24.15 7.94
C LEU A 108 -4.79 -23.55 7.27
N HIS A 109 -4.81 -22.24 7.01
CA HIS A 109 -5.96 -21.56 6.41
C HIS A 109 -5.51 -20.53 5.37
N PRO A 110 -6.25 -20.38 4.26
CA PRO A 110 -5.92 -19.34 3.29
C PRO A 110 -6.04 -17.94 3.93
N ASP A 111 -5.07 -17.09 3.63
CA ASP A 111 -5.04 -15.69 4.08
C ASP A 111 -6.31 -14.96 3.65
N ASN A 112 -6.87 -14.16 4.56
CA ASN A 112 -8.09 -13.42 4.28
C ASN A 112 -7.75 -12.00 3.84
N CYS A 113 -7.89 -11.70 2.55
CA CYS A 113 -7.58 -10.40 1.97
C CYS A 113 -8.85 -9.59 1.68
N SER A 114 -8.73 -8.26 1.78
CA SER A 114 -9.73 -7.33 1.26
C SER A 114 -9.84 -7.43 -0.26
N VAL A 115 -10.90 -6.85 -0.81
CA VAL A 115 -10.98 -6.59 -2.25
C VAL A 115 -9.74 -5.82 -2.70
N THR A 116 -9.12 -6.28 -3.79
CA THR A 116 -8.01 -5.55 -4.42
C THR A 116 -8.51 -4.25 -4.99
N LYS A 117 -7.90 -3.14 -4.58
CA LYS A 117 -8.11 -1.85 -5.23
C LYS A 117 -7.06 -1.65 -6.30
N HIS A 118 -7.52 -1.21 -7.46
CA HIS A 118 -6.71 -0.83 -8.60
C HIS A 118 -6.74 0.69 -8.70
N TYR A 119 -5.57 1.27 -8.92
CA TYR A 119 -5.37 2.68 -9.18
C TYR A 119 -4.65 2.82 -10.51
N SER A 120 -5.14 3.71 -11.34
CA SER A 120 -4.46 4.21 -12.51
C SER A 120 -4.08 5.67 -12.27
N ARG A 121 -3.03 6.11 -12.95
CA ARG A 121 -2.61 7.51 -12.97
C ARG A 121 -3.68 8.45 -13.57
#